data_AF-A0AAP8GE21-F1
#
_entry.id   AF-A0AAP8GE21-F1
#
_cell.length_a   1.000
_cell.length_b   1.000
_cell.length_c   1.000
_cell.angle_alpha   90.00
_cell.angle_beta   90.00
_cell.angle_gamma   90.00
#
_symmetry.space_group_name_H-M   'P 1'
#
loop_
_entity.id
_entity.type
_entity.pdbx_description
1 polymer ?
#
loop_
_entity_poly.entity_id
_entity_poly.type
_entity_poly.pdbx_seq_one_letter_code
_entity_poly.pdbx_strand_id
1 'polypeptide(L)' 'MNKDLKGLYAALLVPFDENGQVNEQGLKQIAQNAIETEELDGLYVNGSSGENFLLN' A
#
# COMPACT_ATOMS: atom_id res chain seq x y z
N MET A 1 21.11 7.08 6.51
CA MET A 1 19.96 6.36 7.10
C MET A 1 20.03 4.94 6.59
N ASN A 2 20.53 4.02 7.41
CA ASN A 2 20.51 2.60 7.08
C ASN A 2 20.08 1.88 8.37
N LYS A 3 18.77 1.76 8.52
CA LYS A 3 18.16 0.78 9.42
C LYS A 3 17.85 -0.39 8.50
N ASP A 4 18.40 -1.56 8.76
CA ASP A 4 18.05 -2.76 8.01
C ASP A 4 16.52 -2.84 7.92
N LEU A 5 15.97 -3.09 6.72
CA LEU A 5 14.53 -3.29 6.48
C LEU A 5 14.08 -4.61 7.13
N LYS A 6 14.00 -4.61 8.46
CA LYS A 6 13.55 -5.70 9.31
C LYS A 6 12.14 -5.38 9.80
N GLY A 7 11.35 -6.42 10.05
CA GLY A 7 9.96 -6.29 10.47
C GLY A 7 8.97 -6.80 9.43
N LEU A 8 7.68 -6.61 9.69
CA LEU A 8 6.58 -7.01 8.82
C LEU A 8 6.15 -5.84 7.93
N TYR A 9 6.18 -6.05 6.62
CA TYR A 9 5.83 -5.04 5.63
C TYR A 9 4.64 -5.52 4.79
N ALA A 10 3.63 -4.68 4.65
CA ALA A 10 2.54 -4.96 3.72
C ALA A 10 3.00 -4.70 2.28
N ALA A 11 2.85 -5.69 1.39
CA ALA A 11 2.77 -5.43 -0.04
C ALA A 11 1.41 -4.78 -0.32
N LEU A 12 1.36 -3.45 -0.25
CA LEU A 12 0.12 -2.70 -0.15
C LEU A 12 -0.66 -2.77 -1.46
N LEU A 13 -1.95 -3.12 -1.38
CA LEU A 13 -2.87 -3.06 -2.51
C LEU A 13 -3.11 -1.60 -2.92
N VAL A 14 -3.38 -1.36 -4.20
CA VAL A 14 -3.89 -0.06 -4.66
C VAL A 14 -5.32 -0.29 -5.15
N PRO A 15 -6.34 0.24 -4.47
CA PRO A 15 -7.72 0.11 -4.92
C PRO A 15 -7.95 1.05 -6.11
N PHE A 16 -8.64 0.55 -7.12
CA PHE A 16 -9.08 1.32 -8.28
C PHE A 16 -10.61 1.37 -8.33
N ASP A 17 -11.15 2.41 -8.95
CA ASP A 17 -12.57 2.50 -9.28
C ASP A 17 -12.91 1.76 -10.58
N GLU A 18 -14.18 1.77 -10.96
CA GLU A 18 -14.68 1.12 -12.18
C GLU A 18 -14.10 1.69 -13.48
N ASN A 19 -13.52 2.88 -13.44
CA ASN A 19 -12.86 3.54 -14.57
C ASN A 19 -11.33 3.33 -14.55
N GLY A 20 -10.83 2.48 -13.65
CA GLY A 20 -9.41 2.23 -13.47
C GLY A 20 -8.63 3.40 -12.88
N GLN A 21 -9.31 4.38 -12.27
CA GLN A 21 -8.65 5.47 -11.55
C GLN A 21 -8.37 5.03 -10.12
N VAL A 22 -7.27 5.53 -9.52
CA VAL A 22 -6.95 5.20 -8.13
C VAL A 22 -8.04 5.74 -7.21
N ASN A 23 -8.58 4.87 -6.35
CA ASN A 23 -9.46 5.26 -5.27
C ASN A 23 -8.62 5.77 -4.09
N GLU A 24 -8.33 7.07 -4.09
CA GLU A 24 -7.46 7.70 -3.08
C GLU A 24 -8.00 7.55 -1.64
N GLN A 25 -9.31 7.64 -1.45
CA GLN A 25 -9.92 7.49 -0.12
C GLN A 25 -9.74 6.06 0.40
N GLY A 26 -10.00 5.07 -0.45
CA GLY A 26 -9.76 3.66 -0.13
C GLY A 26 -8.29 3.37 0.16
N LEU A 27 -7.39 3.89 -0.68
CA LEU A 27 -5.94 3.76 -0.51
C LEU A 27 -5.48 4.32 0.84
N LYS A 28 -5.98 5.50 1.22
CA LYS A 28 -5.66 6.10 2.52
C LYS A 28 -6.16 5.21 3.67
N GLN A 29 -7.38 4.69 3.58
CA GLN A 29 -7.96 3.87 4.63
C GLN A 29 -7.18 2.57 4.85
N ILE A 30 -6.77 1.88 3.78
CA ILE A 30 -5.99 0.65 3.91
C ILE A 30 -4.57 0.91 4.45
N ALA A 31 -3.94 2.02 4.03
CA ALA A 31 -2.63 2.40 4.54
C ALA A 31 -2.70 2.76 6.03
N GLN A 32 -3.75 3.48 6.44
CA GLN A 32 -3.98 3.80 7.84
C GLN A 32 -4.27 2.56 8.68
N ASN A 33 -5.10 1.62 8.20
CA ASN A 33 -5.33 0.37 8.92
C ASN A 33 -4.02 -0.41 9.12
N ALA A 34 -3.19 -0.52 8.08
CA ALA A 34 -1.89 -1.18 8.15
C ALA A 34 -0.94 -0.54 9.18
N ILE A 35 -0.95 0.80 9.31
CA ILE A 35 -0.07 1.52 10.24
C ILE A 35 -0.64 1.57 11.66
N GLU A 36 -1.92 1.93 11.80
CA GLU A 36 -2.53 2.33 13.07
C GLU A 36 -3.25 1.16 13.78
N THR A 37 -3.72 0.16 13.03
CA THR A 37 -4.44 -0.99 13.60
C THR A 37 -3.56 -2.23 13.64
N GLU A 38 -2.92 -2.55 12.51
CA GLU A 38 -2.06 -3.74 12.39
C GLU A 38 -0.62 -3.48 12.85
N GLU A 39 -0.27 -2.22 13.11
CA GLU A 39 1.04 -1.79 13.63
C GLU A 39 2.23 -2.31 12.82
N LEU A 40 2.09 -2.36 11.48
CA LEU A 40 3.14 -2.86 10.59
C LEU A 40 4.37 -1.96 10.59
N ASP A 41 5.54 -2.58 10.46
CA ASP A 41 6.83 -1.88 10.45
C ASP A 41 7.05 -1.04 9.19
N GLY A 42 6.30 -1.32 8.12
CA GLY A 42 6.30 -0.49 6.93
C GLY A 42 5.40 -0.97 5.81
N LEU A 43 5.40 -0.18 4.73
CA LEU A 43 4.60 -0.42 3.54
C LEU A 43 5.53 -0.56 2.34
N TYR A 44 5.41 -1.67 1.63
CA TYR A 44 5.98 -1.85 0.30
C TYR A 44 4.93 -1.47 -0.73
N VAL A 45 5.07 -0.25 -1.26
CA VAL A 45 4.07 0.39 -2.11
C VAL A 45 4.36 0.18 -3.60
N ASN A 46 3.31 0.17 -4.41
CA ASN A 46 3.41 0.11 -5.87
C ASN A 46 4.23 -1.08 -6.41
N GLY A 47 4.15 -2.22 -5.71
CA GLY A 47 4.66 -3.50 -6.21
C GLY A 47 3.63 -4.23 -7.07
N SER A 48 3.87 -5.51 -7.37
CA SER A 48 2.92 -6.34 -8.10
C SER A 48 1.54 -6.44 -7.42
N SER A 49 1.52 -6.53 -6.09
CA SER A 49 0.27 -6.50 -5.31
C SER A 49 -0.48 -5.17 -5.39
N GLY A 50 0.25 -4.08 -5.66
CA GLY A 50 -0.34 -2.77 -5.91
C GLY A 50 -0.82 -2.60 -7.35
N GLU A 51 -0.78 -3.65 -8.18
CA GLU A 51 -1.17 -3.62 -9.59
C GLU A 51 -0.43 -2.52 -10.38
N ASN A 52 0.88 -2.37 -10.12
CA ASN A 52 1.68 -1.27 -10.67
C ASN A 52 1.65 -1.16 -12.20
N PHE A 53 1.37 -2.26 -12.91
CA PHE A 53 1.25 -2.30 -14.37
C PHE A 53 -0.04 -1.65 -14.89
N LEU A 54 -1.01 -1.36 -14.02
CA LEU A 54 -2.25 -0.66 -14.38
C LEU A 54 -2.13 0.86 -14.22
N LEU A 55 -1.08 1.35 -13.56
CA LEU A 55 -0.82 2.78 -13.42
C LEU A 55 -0.19 3.31 -14.72
N ASN A 56 -0.83 4.32 -15.30
CA ASN A 56 -0.38 5.02 -16.51
C ASN A 56 0.37 6.32 -16.17
#